data_AF-A0A9P9ICG0-F1
#
_entry.id   AF-A0A9P9ICG0-F1
#
_cell.length_a   1.000
_cell.length_b   1.000
_cell.length_c   1.000
_cell.angle_alpha   90.00
_cell.angle_beta   90.00
_cell.angle_gamma   90.00
#
_symmetry.space_group_name_H-M   'P 1'
#
loop_
_entity.id
_entity.type
_entity.pdbx_description
1 polymer ?
#
loop_
_entity_poly.entity_id
_entity_poly.type
_entity_poly.pdbx_seq_one_letter_code
_entity_poly.pdbx_strand_id
1 'polypeptide(L)'
;LYKCCVQLGARPRIINSMNAVPVDHVSHLVIAVAFNSLPGVNVVHITAHPQLRINEFLSTLSYYSYHIPEVDYEEWETQLDEFVSAGSVEKDQEQSAGEGITREDIGRYLRFLVEIKFMPWPTGRGRELPPIAADVA
;
A
#
# COMPACT_ATOMS: atom_id res chain seq x y z
N LEU A 1 -0.07 -6.62 3.12
CA LEU A 1 -0.62 -7.33 1.94
C LEU A 1 0.34 -7.36 0.74
N TYR A 2 0.97 -6.25 0.35
CA TYR A 2 1.90 -6.23 -0.79
C TYR A 2 3.08 -7.21 -0.67
N LYS A 3 3.84 -7.15 0.42
CA LYS A 3 4.95 -8.10 0.67
C LYS A 3 4.49 -9.56 0.56
N CYS A 4 3.36 -9.87 1.18
CA CYS A 4 2.75 -11.20 1.13
C CYS A 4 2.45 -11.63 -0.33
N CYS A 5 1.84 -10.77 -1.15
CA CYS A 5 1.60 -11.07 -2.57
C CYS A 5 2.90 -11.27 -3.37
N VAL A 6 3.97 -10.53 -3.04
CA VAL A 6 5.28 -10.66 -3.67
C VAL A 6 5.97 -11.97 -3.25
N GLN A 7 5.91 -12.32 -1.97
CA GLN A 7 6.52 -13.55 -1.43
C GLN A 7 5.80 -14.81 -1.89
N LEU A 8 4.46 -14.79 -1.93
CA LEU A 8 3.64 -15.88 -2.48
C LEU A 8 3.73 -15.96 -4.01
N GLY A 9 4.02 -14.84 -4.68
CA GLY A 9 3.96 -14.76 -6.14
C GLY A 9 2.54 -14.77 -6.70
N ALA A 10 1.50 -14.57 -5.87
CA ALA A 10 0.10 -14.51 -6.28
C ALA A 10 -0.65 -13.38 -5.56
N ARG A 11 -1.64 -12.76 -6.24
CA ARG A 11 -2.50 -11.72 -5.64
C ARG A 11 -3.96 -12.16 -5.62
N PRO A 12 -4.68 -11.98 -4.50
CA PRO A 12 -6.09 -12.38 -4.40
C PRO A 12 -7.00 -11.39 -5.13
N ARG A 13 -8.06 -11.91 -5.74
CA ARG A 13 -9.16 -11.12 -6.29
C ARG A 13 -10.12 -10.68 -5.18
N ILE A 14 -9.91 -9.48 -4.64
CA ILE A 14 -10.79 -8.88 -3.61
C ILE A 14 -11.53 -7.67 -4.20
N ILE A 15 -12.87 -7.73 -4.19
CA ILE A 15 -13.74 -6.70 -4.79
C ILE A 15 -14.09 -5.54 -3.85
N ASN A 16 -13.84 -5.71 -2.55
CA ASN A 16 -14.14 -4.71 -1.53
C ASN A 16 -13.37 -3.41 -1.78
N SER A 17 -13.98 -2.28 -1.39
CA SER A 17 -13.30 -1.00 -1.36
C SER A 17 -12.35 -0.92 -0.17
N MET A 18 -11.29 -0.12 -0.35
CA MET A 18 -10.29 0.15 0.67
C MET A 18 -10.34 1.64 1.01
N ASN A 19 -10.39 1.94 2.31
CA ASN A 19 -10.16 3.28 2.81
C ASN A 19 -8.66 3.46 3.09
N ALA A 20 -7.93 4.01 2.12
CA ALA A 20 -6.51 4.32 2.29
C ALA A 20 -6.30 5.83 2.18
N VAL A 21 -6.04 6.46 3.32
CA VAL A 21 -5.70 7.89 3.39
C VAL A 21 -4.23 8.00 3.79
N PRO A 22 -3.42 8.69 2.99
CA PRO A 22 -2.02 8.95 3.31
C PRO A 22 -1.86 9.78 4.59
N VAL A 23 -0.79 9.51 5.34
CA VAL A 23 -0.61 10.11 6.67
C VAL A 23 -0.49 11.63 6.63
N ASP A 24 0.13 12.24 5.62
CA ASP A 24 0.26 13.71 5.62
C ASP A 24 -1.10 14.38 5.45
N HIS A 25 -1.99 13.76 4.68
CA HIS A 25 -3.36 14.26 4.55
C HIS A 25 -4.07 14.16 5.89
N VAL A 26 -3.92 13.04 6.60
CA VAL A 26 -4.44 12.88 7.97
C VAL A 26 -3.86 13.95 8.90
N SER A 27 -2.54 14.16 8.89
CA SER A 27 -1.85 15.16 9.73
C SER A 27 -2.31 16.58 9.44
N HIS A 28 -2.41 16.99 8.18
CA HIS A 28 -2.91 18.30 7.79
C HIS A 28 -4.35 18.51 8.25
N LEU A 29 -5.21 17.50 8.13
CA LEU A 29 -6.57 17.55 8.65
C LEU A 29 -6.60 17.66 10.17
N VAL A 30 -5.78 16.89 10.89
CA VAL A 30 -5.71 16.98 12.36
C VAL A 30 -5.30 18.38 12.80
N ILE A 31 -4.29 18.98 12.16
CA ILE A 31 -3.85 20.35 12.44
C ILE A 31 -4.98 21.34 12.13
N ALA A 32 -5.60 21.24 10.96
CA ALA A 32 -6.69 22.13 10.56
C ALA A 32 -7.88 22.05 11.53
N VAL A 33 -8.25 20.84 11.97
CA VAL A 33 -9.33 20.60 12.93
C VAL A 33 -8.98 21.16 14.31
N ALA A 34 -7.73 21.04 14.74
CA ALA A 34 -7.27 21.62 16.00
C ALA A 34 -7.37 23.15 16.00
N PHE A 35 -7.05 23.81 14.89
CA PHE A 35 -7.13 25.27 14.77
C PHE A 35 -8.53 25.81 14.46
N ASN A 36 -9.46 24.95 14.02
CA ASN A 36 -10.85 25.32 13.67
C ASN A 36 -11.87 24.59 14.57
N SER A 37 -11.62 24.58 15.88
CA SER A 37 -12.52 23.91 16.82
C SER A 37 -13.88 24.61 16.90
N LEU A 38 -14.95 23.86 16.66
CA LEU A 38 -16.33 24.32 16.87
C LEU A 38 -16.73 24.14 18.36
N PRO A 39 -17.69 24.92 18.87
CA PRO A 39 -18.19 24.74 20.23
C PRO A 39 -18.78 23.32 20.41
N GLY A 40 -18.47 22.68 21.54
CA GLY A 40 -18.90 21.32 21.86
C GLY A 40 -17.91 20.23 21.41
N VAL A 41 -18.34 18.97 21.50
CA VAL A 41 -17.55 17.81 21.07
C VAL A 41 -17.88 17.51 19.61
N ASN A 42 -16.90 17.71 18.73
CA ASN A 42 -17.03 17.53 17.29
C ASN A 42 -16.14 16.37 16.83
N VAL A 43 -16.64 15.54 15.92
CA VAL A 43 -15.93 14.39 15.36
C VAL A 43 -15.77 14.60 13.87
N VAL A 44 -14.55 14.40 13.37
CA VAL A 44 -14.23 14.52 11.94
C VAL A 44 -13.80 13.14 11.43
N HIS A 45 -14.51 12.63 10.43
CA HIS A 45 -14.16 11.37 9.77
C HIS A 45 -13.23 11.65 8.59
N ILE A 46 -12.06 11.02 8.61
CA ILE A 46 -11.09 11.13 7.52
C ILE A 46 -11.19 9.87 6.68
N THR A 47 -11.71 10.02 5.46
CA THR A 47 -11.94 8.92 4.51
C THR A 47 -11.46 9.28 3.12
N ALA A 48 -10.93 8.29 2.40
CA ALA A 48 -10.43 8.44 1.05
C ALA A 48 -11.60 8.61 0.06
N HIS A 49 -11.51 9.62 -0.79
CA HIS A 49 -12.48 9.89 -1.85
C HIS A 49 -11.74 10.28 -3.15
N PRO A 50 -11.93 9.55 -4.27
CA PRO A 50 -12.74 8.33 -4.40
C PRO A 50 -12.14 7.12 -3.64
N GLN A 51 -12.98 6.19 -3.23
CA GLN A 51 -12.50 4.95 -2.63
C GLN A 51 -11.96 4.02 -3.73
N LEU A 52 -10.74 3.53 -3.52
CA LEU A 52 -10.09 2.58 -4.42
C LEU A 52 -10.53 1.16 -4.08
N ARG A 53 -10.64 0.26 -5.08
CA ARG A 53 -10.86 -1.16 -4.80
C ARG A 53 -9.55 -1.85 -4.42
N ILE A 54 -9.62 -2.88 -3.57
CA ILE A 54 -8.44 -3.66 -3.20
C ILE A 54 -7.79 -4.32 -4.43
N ASN A 55 -8.56 -4.85 -5.39
CA ASN A 55 -7.97 -5.37 -6.63
C ASN A 55 -7.21 -4.27 -7.41
N GLU A 56 -7.78 -3.09 -7.56
CA GLU A 56 -7.11 -1.97 -8.25
C GLU A 56 -5.82 -1.57 -7.53
N PHE A 57 -5.84 -1.53 -6.20
CA PHE A 57 -4.66 -1.33 -5.38
C PHE A 57 -3.59 -2.39 -5.63
N LEU A 58 -3.95 -3.67 -5.61
CA LEU A 58 -3.00 -4.78 -5.82
C LEU A 58 -2.51 -4.88 -7.27
N SER A 59 -3.30 -4.44 -8.25
CA SER A 59 -2.92 -4.44 -9.67
C SER A 59 -1.72 -3.55 -9.99
N THR A 60 -1.43 -2.57 -9.11
CA THR A 60 -0.26 -1.71 -9.26
C THR A 60 1.07 -2.45 -9.15
N LEU A 61 1.11 -3.60 -8.47
CA LEU A 61 2.30 -4.46 -8.47
C LEU A 61 2.66 -4.91 -9.89
N SER A 62 1.66 -5.36 -10.66
CA SER A 62 1.84 -5.77 -12.06
C SER A 62 2.26 -4.59 -12.93
N TYR A 63 1.73 -3.39 -12.65
CA TYR A 63 2.12 -2.17 -13.34
C TYR A 63 3.60 -1.80 -13.12
N TYR A 64 4.15 -2.09 -11.94
CA TYR A 64 5.57 -1.89 -11.59
C TYR A 64 6.45 -3.14 -11.82
N SER A 65 6.04 -4.02 -12.73
CA SER A 65 6.85 -5.15 -13.19
C SER A 65 7.06 -6.28 -12.18
N TYR A 66 6.23 -6.36 -11.13
CA TYR A 66 6.12 -7.56 -10.31
C TYR A 66 5.20 -8.57 -10.99
N HIS A 67 5.75 -9.72 -11.36
CA HIS A 67 4.98 -10.78 -12.02
C HIS A 67 4.15 -11.57 -11.00
N ILE A 68 2.95 -11.08 -10.72
CA ILE A 68 2.06 -11.61 -9.68
C ILE A 68 0.66 -11.79 -10.29
N PRO A 69 0.30 -13.00 -10.78
CA PRO A 69 -1.01 -13.29 -11.33
C PRO A 69 -2.14 -13.11 -10.30
N GLU A 70 -3.30 -12.71 -10.80
CA GLU A 70 -4.53 -12.66 -10.02
C GLU A 70 -5.13 -14.07 -9.92
N VAL A 71 -5.48 -14.47 -8.69
CA VAL A 71 -6.10 -15.76 -8.37
C VAL A 71 -7.35 -15.54 -7.51
N ASP A 72 -8.23 -16.54 -7.47
CA ASP A 72 -9.39 -16.51 -6.57
C ASP A 72 -8.95 -16.48 -5.11
N TYR A 73 -9.79 -15.88 -4.25
CA TYR A 73 -9.44 -15.66 -2.85
C TYR A 73 -9.22 -16.98 -2.09
N GLU A 74 -10.05 -17.99 -2.31
CA GLU A 74 -9.95 -19.30 -1.64
C GLU A 74 -8.64 -20.02 -1.98
N GLU A 75 -8.24 -19.95 -3.24
CA GLU A 75 -6.96 -20.49 -3.73
C GLU A 75 -5.78 -19.72 -3.10
N TRP A 76 -5.86 -18.39 -3.08
CA TRP A 76 -4.84 -17.56 -2.45
C TRP A 76 -4.72 -17.80 -0.94
N GLU A 77 -5.84 -17.98 -0.24
CA GLU A 77 -5.88 -18.27 1.19
C GLU A 77 -5.19 -19.59 1.51
N THR A 78 -5.42 -20.62 0.69
CA THR A 78 -4.75 -21.92 0.82
C THR A 78 -3.24 -21.80 0.64
N GLN A 79 -2.79 -21.09 -0.41
CA GLN A 79 -1.36 -20.85 -0.64
C GLN A 79 -0.71 -20.04 0.50
N LEU A 80 -1.44 -19.07 1.06
CA LEU A 80 -0.97 -18.29 2.20
C LEU A 80 -0.80 -19.16 3.45
N ASP A 81 -1.76 -20.01 3.75
CA ASP A 81 -1.71 -20.89 4.93
C ASP A 81 -0.53 -21.88 4.84
N GLU A 82 -0.31 -22.46 3.65
CA GLU A 82 0.86 -23.30 3.36
C GLU A 82 2.18 -22.53 3.54
N PHE A 83 2.25 -21.29 3.04
CA PHE A 83 3.44 -20.45 3.14
C PHE A 83 3.76 -20.03 4.58
N VAL A 84 2.74 -19.66 5.37
CA VAL A 84 2.89 -19.31 6.79
C VAL A 84 3.32 -20.53 7.59
N SER A 85 2.73 -21.69 7.30
CA SER A 85 3.11 -22.97 7.91
C SER A 85 4.55 -23.38 7.59
N ALA A 86 5.08 -22.96 6.43
CA ALA A 86 6.46 -23.20 6.01
C ALA A 86 7.50 -22.22 6.64
N GLY A 87 7.05 -21.09 7.21
CA GLY A 87 7.82 -20.21 8.08
C GLY A 87 8.78 -19.23 7.40
N SER A 88 8.37 -17.96 7.31
CA SER A 88 9.29 -16.81 7.38
C SER A 88 8.57 -15.56 7.93
N VAL A 89 8.96 -15.11 9.12
CA VAL A 89 8.37 -13.92 9.78
C VAL A 89 9.45 -12.85 9.88
N GLU A 90 9.29 -11.77 9.12
CA GLU A 90 9.99 -10.52 9.39
C GLU A 90 8.95 -9.42 9.61
N LYS A 91 9.07 -8.74 10.75
CA LYS A 91 8.20 -7.68 11.27
C LYS A 91 8.59 -6.32 10.69
N ASP A 92 7.58 -5.51 10.37
CA ASP A 92 7.75 -4.25 9.63
C ASP A 92 7.25 -3.07 10.45
N GLN A 93 8.03 -1.97 10.44
CA GLN A 93 7.68 -0.69 11.06
C GLN A 93 7.21 0.30 9.98
N GLU A 94 6.13 1.01 10.26
CA GLU A 94 5.49 1.99 9.37
C GLU A 94 6.16 3.38 9.42
N GLN A 95 6.46 3.95 8.25
CA GLN A 95 6.71 5.38 8.04
C GLN A 95 6.02 5.80 6.73
N SER A 96 5.28 6.92 6.76
CA SER A 96 4.39 7.34 5.68
C SER A 96 4.61 8.81 5.30
N ALA A 97 4.42 9.12 4.01
CA ALA A 97 4.29 10.45 3.39
C ALA A 97 3.14 10.42 2.35
N GLY A 98 2.62 11.57 1.92
CA GLY A 98 1.18 11.81 1.76
C GLY A 98 0.54 12.04 0.38
N GLU A 99 -0.74 12.44 0.45
CA GLU A 99 -1.80 12.71 -0.56
C GLU A 99 -2.41 11.53 -1.36
N GLY A 100 -3.74 11.59 -1.59
CA GLY A 100 -4.60 10.44 -1.93
C GLY A 100 -3.99 9.53 -2.99
N ILE A 101 -3.97 8.22 -2.72
CA ILE A 101 -2.99 7.33 -3.35
C ILE A 101 -3.21 7.20 -4.87
N THR A 102 -2.31 7.81 -5.64
CA THR A 102 -2.22 7.61 -7.09
C THR A 102 -1.35 6.39 -7.40
N ARG A 103 -1.32 5.95 -8.67
CA ARG A 103 -0.43 4.87 -9.08
C ARG A 103 1.03 5.27 -8.86
N GLU A 104 1.36 6.52 -9.11
CA GLU A 104 2.69 7.10 -8.92
C GLU A 104 3.11 7.09 -7.44
N ASP A 105 2.20 7.40 -6.52
CA ASP A 105 2.46 7.35 -5.07
C ASP A 105 2.76 5.92 -4.61
N ILE A 106 2.00 4.94 -5.12
CA ILE A 106 2.29 3.53 -4.88
C ILE A 106 3.67 3.16 -5.43
N GLY A 107 4.06 3.69 -6.58
CA GLY A 107 5.40 3.47 -7.14
C GLY A 107 6.51 3.98 -6.24
N ARG A 108 6.35 5.18 -5.67
CA ARG A 108 7.31 5.73 -4.69
C ARG A 108 7.36 4.89 -3.42
N TYR A 109 6.21 4.42 -2.93
CA TYR A 109 6.17 3.52 -1.77
C TYR A 109 6.88 2.19 -2.05
N LEU A 110 6.61 1.55 -3.19
CA LEU A 110 7.30 0.33 -3.62
C LEU A 110 8.81 0.55 -3.75
N ARG A 111 9.24 1.69 -4.31
CA ARG A 111 10.65 2.09 -4.37
C ARG A 111 11.28 2.14 -2.98
N PHE A 112 10.62 2.81 -2.03
CA PHE A 112 11.09 2.94 -0.65
C PHE A 112 11.25 1.56 -0.02
N LEU A 113 10.24 0.71 -0.13
CA LEU A 113 10.26 -0.66 0.38
C LEU A 113 11.41 -1.50 -0.19
N VAL A 114 11.75 -1.31 -1.46
CA VAL A 114 12.91 -1.98 -2.07
C VAL A 114 14.23 -1.42 -1.55
N GLU A 115 14.33 -0.09 -1.41
CA GLU A 115 15.54 0.57 -0.91
C GLU A 115 15.86 0.20 0.54
N ILE A 116 14.85 0.08 1.41
CA ILE A 116 15.01 -0.42 2.78
C ILE A 116 15.18 -1.95 2.86
N LYS A 117 15.30 -2.63 1.71
CA LYS A 117 15.45 -4.09 1.58
C LYS A 117 14.30 -4.91 2.15
N PHE A 118 13.15 -4.27 2.32
CA PHE A 118 11.93 -4.91 2.81
C PHE A 118 11.25 -5.76 1.72
N MET A 119 11.42 -5.38 0.44
CA MET A 119 11.03 -6.17 -0.73
C MET A 119 12.17 -6.31 -1.74
N PRO A 120 12.21 -7.39 -2.55
CA PRO A 120 13.17 -7.51 -3.64
C PRO A 120 12.85 -6.56 -4.79
N TRP A 121 13.88 -6.21 -5.59
CA TRP A 121 13.71 -5.47 -6.84
C TRP A 121 12.78 -6.20 -7.81
N PRO A 122 11.94 -5.48 -8.56
CA PRO A 122 11.12 -6.09 -9.60
C PRO A 122 12.01 -6.77 -10.65
N THR A 123 11.67 -8.01 -10.98
CA THR A 123 12.44 -8.89 -11.87
C THR A 123 12.12 -8.71 -13.36
N GLY A 124 11.09 -7.92 -13.71
CA GLY A 124 10.64 -7.70 -15.09
C GLY A 124 11.23 -6.46 -15.79
N ARG A 125 11.34 -6.49 -17.12
CA ARG A 125 11.70 -5.35 -17.99
C ARG A 125 10.54 -4.37 -18.24
N GLY A 126 9.76 -4.04 -17.21
CA GLY A 126 8.64 -3.10 -17.35
C GLY A 126 9.01 -1.69 -16.87
N ARG A 127 8.00 -0.92 -16.46
CA ARG A 127 8.18 0.48 -16.05
C ARG A 127 9.00 0.54 -14.76
N GLU A 128 10.08 1.34 -14.76
CA GLU A 128 10.94 1.50 -13.60
C GLU A 128 10.21 2.20 -12.43
N LEU A 129 10.57 1.81 -11.21
CA LEU A 129 10.05 2.44 -10.01
C LEU A 129 10.46 3.92 -9.98
N PRO A 130 9.53 4.86 -9.69
CA PRO A 130 9.84 6.29 -9.66
C PRO A 130 11.01 6.59 -8.72
N PRO A 131 11.90 7.53 -9.08
CA PRO A 131 12.94 7.97 -8.17
C PRO A 131 12.31 8.71 -6.99
N ILE A 132 12.79 8.42 -5.77
CA ILE A 132 12.47 9.21 -4.59
C ILE A 132 13.51 10.33 -4.53
N ALA A 133 13.08 11.60 -4.61
CA ALA A 133 13.95 12.71 -4.32
C ALA A 133 14.23 12.68 -2.80
N ALA A 134 15.50 12.59 -2.44
CA ALA A 134 15.95 12.59 -1.05
C ALA A 134 15.99 14.05 -0.52
N ASP A 135 14.84 14.70 -0.49
CA ASP A 135 14.61 15.97 0.18
C ASP A 135 13.45 15.82 1.15
N VAL A 136 13.60 14.84 2.04
CA VAL A 136 12.86 14.78 3.30
C VAL A 136 13.82 15.25 4.39
N ALA A 137 13.79 16.56 4.64
CA ALA A 137 14.35 17.21 5.83
C ALA A 137 13.30 18.18 6.38
#